data_AF-A0A559MG07-F1
#
_entry.id   AF-A0A559MG07-F1
#
_cell.length_a   1.000
_cell.length_b   1.000
_cell.length_c   1.000
_cell.angle_alpha   90.00
_cell.angle_beta   90.00
_cell.angle_gamma   90.00
#
_symmetry.space_group_name_H-M   'P 1'
#
loop_
_entity.id
_entity.type
_entity.pdbx_description
1 polymer ?
#
loop_
_entity_poly.entity_id
_entity_poly.type
_entity_poly.pdbx_seq_one_letter_code
_entity_poly.pdbx_strand_id
1 'polypeptide(L)'
;MAEVDQFDSALDLLRRLDPKHTSEHLNSLISLVPSLTEDLLSSVDQPLTIARCRKTGRDYLLCDYNRDGDSYRSPWSGEFETPLGGQGVGGIDDQGNNEGAGEGAVPSERVRAMEVRANEAFDVYRELYYEGGVSSVYFWNLDDGFAGVVLLKKVATPSGKSEGTWDSIHVFEAVDRARTAHYKLTSTVILHLSTGNDNLGEMDLSGNMTRQIESDLPVDDDTSHIANIGKLVEDMELKMRNLLQEVYFGKAKDVVGDLRSIASLTEANRDKATHQEMINSMKR
;
A
#
# COMPACT_ATOMS: atom_id res chain seq x y z
N MET A 1 -26.69 -2.99 25.71
CA MET A 1 -26.28 -2.99 24.29
C MET A 1 -24.81 -2.65 24.32
N ALA A 2 -23.93 -3.46 23.71
CA ALA A 2 -22.54 -3.06 23.57
C ALA A 2 -22.51 -1.72 22.83
N GLU A 3 -21.75 -0.76 23.36
CA GLU A 3 -21.53 0.52 22.68
C GLU A 3 -20.88 0.21 21.33
N VAL A 4 -21.47 0.71 20.25
CA VAL A 4 -20.92 0.49 18.91
C VAL A 4 -19.66 1.33 18.80
N ASP A 5 -18.52 0.68 18.62
CA ASP A 5 -17.25 1.36 18.44
C ASP A 5 -17.29 2.17 17.13
N GLN A 6 -17.12 3.50 17.27
CA GLN A 6 -17.14 4.43 16.15
C GLN A 6 -15.96 4.21 15.21
N PHE A 7 -14.81 3.81 15.75
CA PHE A 7 -13.62 3.54 14.95
C PHE A 7 -13.81 2.31 14.07
N ASP A 8 -14.25 1.19 14.65
CA ASP A 8 -14.59 -0.03 13.90
C ASP A 8 -15.66 0.23 12.83
N SER A 9 -16.66 1.07 13.16
CA SER A 9 -17.72 1.44 12.21
C SER A 9 -17.21 2.28 11.05
N ALA A 10 -16.27 3.20 11.30
CA ALA A 10 -15.62 4.01 10.28
C ALA A 10 -14.79 3.13 9.33
N LEU A 11 -14.01 2.18 9.88
CA LEU A 11 -13.26 1.21 9.09
C LEU A 11 -14.19 0.28 8.27
N ASP A 12 -15.32 -0.16 8.84
CA ASP A 12 -16.30 -0.97 8.11
C ASP A 12 -16.96 -0.18 6.97
N LEU A 13 -17.21 1.12 7.17
CA LEU A 13 -17.75 1.99 6.13
C LEU A 13 -16.76 2.14 4.97
N LEU A 14 -15.48 2.40 5.26
CA LEU A 14 -14.43 2.53 4.23
C LEU A 14 -14.23 1.24 3.43
N ARG A 15 -14.46 0.07 4.05
CA ARG A 15 -14.44 -1.23 3.35
C ARG A 15 -15.63 -1.44 2.38
N ARG A 16 -16.66 -0.59 2.43
CA ARG A 16 -17.90 -0.71 1.62
C ARG A 16 -18.07 0.41 0.60
N LEU A 17 -17.51 1.58 0.88
CA LEU A 17 -17.54 2.72 -0.04
C LEU A 17 -16.65 2.46 -1.26
N ASP A 18 -16.84 3.26 -2.31
CA ASP A 18 -16.09 3.12 -3.55
C ASP A 18 -14.60 3.43 -3.29
N PRO A 19 -13.70 2.43 -3.44
CA PRO A 19 -12.28 2.59 -3.13
C PRO A 19 -11.57 3.63 -4.00
N LYS A 20 -12.13 3.99 -5.16
CA LYS A 20 -11.60 5.06 -6.01
C LYS A 20 -11.58 6.42 -5.30
N HIS A 21 -12.47 6.63 -4.34
CA HIS A 21 -12.66 7.92 -3.66
C HIS A 21 -12.21 7.83 -2.18
N THR A 22 -11.31 6.89 -1.85
CA THR A 22 -10.85 6.62 -0.48
C THR A 22 -10.41 7.90 0.25
N SER A 23 -9.62 8.77 -0.38
CA SER A 23 -9.18 10.04 0.23
C SER A 23 -10.34 11.00 0.52
N GLU A 24 -11.34 11.08 -0.34
CA GLU A 24 -12.52 11.92 -0.12
C GLU A 24 -13.38 11.36 1.02
N HIS A 25 -13.56 10.03 1.06
CA HIS A 25 -14.29 9.34 2.10
C HIS A 25 -13.62 9.50 3.47
N LEU A 26 -12.29 9.35 3.53
CA LEU A 26 -11.51 9.55 4.75
C LEU A 26 -11.63 10.99 5.27
N ASN A 27 -11.45 11.99 4.41
CA ASN A 27 -11.60 13.40 4.79
C ASN A 27 -13.03 13.73 5.28
N SER A 28 -14.04 13.11 4.68
CA SER A 28 -15.43 13.25 5.11
C SER A 28 -15.66 12.63 6.49
N LEU A 29 -15.06 11.48 6.77
CA LEU A 29 -15.12 10.82 8.08
C LEU A 29 -14.39 11.61 9.15
N ILE A 30 -13.21 12.14 8.85
CA ILE A 30 -12.46 13.04 9.73
C ILE A 30 -13.28 14.28 10.06
N SER A 31 -13.95 14.88 9.07
CA SER A 31 -14.83 16.03 9.28
C SER A 31 -16.06 15.69 10.15
N LEU A 32 -16.55 14.45 10.06
CA LEU A 32 -17.71 13.97 10.81
C LEU A 32 -17.37 13.61 12.25
N VAL A 33 -16.21 12.97 12.48
CA VAL A 33 -15.73 12.52 13.79
C VAL A 33 -14.26 12.94 13.97
N PRO A 34 -13.98 14.22 14.24
CA PRO A 34 -12.59 14.72 14.32
C PRO A 34 -11.74 14.06 15.40
N SER A 35 -12.36 13.50 16.44
CA SER A 35 -11.64 12.78 17.50
C SER A 35 -10.95 11.51 17.02
N LEU A 36 -11.32 10.96 15.86
CA LEU A 36 -10.71 9.76 15.26
C LEU A 36 -9.63 10.09 14.21
N THR A 37 -9.22 11.35 14.07
CA THR A 37 -8.33 11.78 12.97
C THR A 37 -7.01 11.01 12.95
N GLU A 38 -6.33 10.90 14.09
CA GLU A 38 -5.03 10.23 14.19
C GLU A 38 -5.16 8.72 13.96
N ASP A 39 -6.18 8.09 14.55
CA ASP A 39 -6.44 6.65 14.40
C ASP A 39 -6.81 6.29 12.95
N LEU A 40 -7.61 7.13 12.28
CA LEU A 40 -8.02 6.90 10.90
C LEU A 40 -6.87 7.11 9.92
N LEU A 41 -6.07 8.16 10.08
CA LEU A 41 -4.92 8.42 9.21
C LEU A 41 -3.83 7.34 9.38
N SER A 42 -3.65 6.81 10.59
CA SER A 42 -2.68 5.74 10.84
C SER A 42 -3.16 4.35 10.37
N SER A 43 -4.47 4.14 10.22
CA SER A 43 -5.05 2.83 9.91
C SER A 43 -5.57 2.68 8.48
N VAL A 44 -5.74 3.78 7.74
CA VAL A 44 -6.34 3.77 6.41
C VAL A 44 -5.33 4.24 5.37
N ASP A 45 -4.80 3.28 4.61
CA ASP A 45 -3.92 3.57 3.48
C ASP A 45 -4.65 4.33 2.37
N GLN A 46 -4.00 5.36 1.83
CA GLN A 46 -4.49 6.19 0.74
C GLN A 46 -3.63 6.01 -0.53
N PRO A 47 -4.18 6.27 -1.73
CA PRO A 47 -3.39 6.31 -2.95
C PRO A 47 -2.18 7.24 -2.83
N LEU A 48 -1.01 6.77 -3.26
CA LEU A 48 0.24 7.51 -3.06
C LEU A 48 0.31 8.71 -4.01
N THR A 49 0.83 9.82 -3.49
CA THR A 49 1.07 11.05 -4.27
C THR A 49 2.54 11.19 -4.60
N ILE A 50 2.88 11.64 -5.80
CA ILE A 50 4.27 11.89 -6.21
C ILE A 50 4.62 13.36 -5.93
N ALA A 51 5.78 13.58 -5.31
CA ALA A 51 6.41 14.87 -5.16
C ALA A 51 7.83 14.88 -5.74
N ARG A 52 8.40 16.06 -5.97
CA ARG A 52 9.75 16.26 -6.52
C ARG A 52 10.64 16.85 -5.45
N CYS A 53 11.69 16.14 -5.05
CA CYS A 53 12.70 16.68 -4.14
C CYS A 53 13.44 17.83 -4.83
N ARG A 54 13.40 19.04 -4.27
CA ARG A 54 13.98 20.23 -4.92
C ARG A 54 15.50 20.18 -4.98
N LYS A 55 16.12 19.65 -3.93
CA LYS A 55 17.58 19.60 -3.79
C LYS A 55 18.22 18.59 -4.75
N THR A 56 17.61 17.42 -4.90
CA THR A 56 18.19 16.33 -5.72
C THR A 56 17.53 16.21 -7.09
N GLY A 57 16.36 16.82 -7.29
CA GLY A 57 15.58 16.70 -8.52
C GLY A 57 15.02 15.30 -8.75
N ARG A 58 14.92 14.45 -7.73
CA ARG A 58 14.35 13.09 -7.82
C ARG A 58 12.91 13.07 -7.31
N ASP A 59 12.06 12.26 -7.95
CA ASP A 59 10.69 12.05 -7.49
C ASP A 59 10.68 11.17 -6.22
N TYR A 60 9.69 11.38 -5.34
CA TYR A 60 9.46 10.58 -4.15
C TYR A 60 7.96 10.49 -3.83
N LEU A 61 7.58 9.53 -2.99
CA LEU A 61 6.19 9.23 -2.66
C LEU A 61 5.80 9.82 -1.30
N LEU A 62 4.60 10.39 -1.25
CA LEU A 62 4.00 10.98 -0.06
C LEU A 62 3.02 9.98 0.58
N CYS A 63 3.14 9.81 1.89
CA CYS A 63 2.18 9.11 2.74
C CYS A 63 2.22 9.73 4.15
N ASP A 64 1.38 9.25 5.07
CA ASP A 64 1.36 9.79 6.43
C ASP A 64 2.65 9.46 7.20
N TYR A 65 3.36 8.37 6.87
CA TYR A 65 4.60 7.96 7.54
C TYR A 65 5.82 8.87 7.25
N ASN A 66 5.78 9.69 6.21
CA ASN A 66 6.82 10.70 5.94
C ASN A 66 6.30 12.13 6.07
N ARG A 67 5.11 12.31 6.66
CA ARG A 67 4.45 13.59 6.84
C ARG A 67 4.75 14.15 8.23
N ASP A 68 4.95 15.46 8.29
CA ASP A 68 4.96 16.24 9.51
C ASP A 68 4.26 17.59 9.25
N GLY A 69 3.13 17.80 9.93
CA GLY A 69 2.20 18.87 9.63
C GLY A 69 1.79 18.84 8.14
N ASP A 70 2.14 19.89 7.40
CA ASP A 70 1.90 19.99 5.95
C ASP A 70 3.16 19.76 5.10
N SER A 71 4.23 19.26 5.71
CA SER A 71 5.52 18.99 5.07
C SER A 71 5.78 17.50 4.97
N TYR A 72 6.57 17.11 3.98
CA TYR A 72 6.93 15.71 3.75
C TYR A 72 8.44 15.55 3.63
N ARG A 73 9.00 14.57 4.33
CA ARG A 73 10.43 14.26 4.29
C ARG A 73 10.78 13.59 2.97
N SER A 74 11.72 14.18 2.24
CA SER A 74 12.31 13.55 1.06
C SER A 74 13.31 12.46 1.47
N PRO A 75 13.23 11.25 0.91
CA PRO A 75 14.18 10.18 1.23
C PRO A 75 15.58 10.49 0.68
N TRP A 76 15.67 11.38 -0.31
CA TRP A 76 16.92 11.73 -0.98
C TRP A 76 17.72 12.79 -0.23
N SER A 77 17.07 13.88 0.16
CA SER A 77 17.73 14.98 0.89
C SER A 77 17.68 14.79 2.40
N GLY A 78 16.66 14.09 2.92
CA GLY A 78 16.34 14.04 4.35
C GLY A 78 15.62 15.29 4.85
N GLU A 79 15.35 16.26 3.98
CA GLU A 79 14.71 17.54 4.33
C GLU A 79 13.18 17.43 4.17
N PHE A 80 12.45 18.15 5.02
CA PHE A 80 11.01 18.31 4.91
C PHE A 80 10.66 19.43 3.94
N GLU A 81 9.82 19.13 2.96
CA GLU A 81 9.36 20.09 1.96
C GLU A 81 7.82 20.10 1.89
N THR A 82 7.23 21.28 1.75
CA THR A 82 5.80 21.38 1.44
C THR A 82 5.57 21.11 -0.06
N PRO A 83 4.49 20.42 -0.47
CA PRO A 83 4.21 20.16 -1.88
C PRO A 83 4.10 21.43 -2.75
N LEU A 84 3.55 22.51 -2.19
CA LEU A 84 3.41 23.81 -2.85
C LEU A 84 4.72 24.61 -2.90
N GLY A 85 5.65 24.30 -2.01
CA GLY A 85 6.94 24.95 -1.92
C GLY A 85 7.10 25.93 -0.81
N GLY A 86 8.18 25.71 -0.07
CA GLY A 86 8.51 26.41 1.15
C GLY A 86 9.12 25.41 2.13
N GLN A 87 9.97 25.91 3.02
CA GLN A 87 10.31 25.18 4.24
C GLN A 87 9.08 25.28 5.15
N GLY A 88 8.38 24.17 5.35
CA GLY A 88 7.37 24.11 6.39
C GLY A 88 8.03 23.82 7.74
N VAL A 89 7.24 23.84 8.80
CA VAL A 89 7.70 23.63 10.19
C VAL A 89 8.10 22.18 10.48
N GLY A 90 8.25 21.35 9.44
CA GLY A 90 8.48 19.92 9.59
C GLY A 90 9.93 19.57 9.91
N GLY A 91 10.14 18.64 10.84
CA GLY A 91 11.45 18.16 11.27
C GLY A 91 12.04 18.90 12.48
N ILE A 92 13.36 18.75 12.67
CA ILE A 92 14.09 19.34 13.78
C ILE A 92 14.51 20.77 13.43
N ASP A 93 14.16 21.73 14.29
CA ASP A 93 14.55 23.14 14.14
C ASP A 93 16.05 23.39 14.40
N ASP A 94 16.52 24.61 14.14
CA ASP A 94 17.92 25.02 14.34
C ASP A 94 18.41 24.91 15.80
N GLN A 95 17.50 24.69 16.75
CA GLN A 95 17.77 24.54 18.18
C GLN A 95 17.71 23.08 18.64
N GLY A 96 17.46 22.13 17.73
CA GLY A 96 17.31 20.72 18.06
C GLY A 96 15.92 20.36 18.56
N ASN A 97 14.96 21.27 18.52
CA ASN A 97 13.59 21.01 18.95
C ASN A 97 12.77 20.42 17.81
N ASN A 98 11.88 19.50 18.19
CA ASN A 98 10.95 18.84 17.30
C ASN A 98 9.54 19.44 17.52
N GLU A 99 9.41 20.77 17.55
CA GLU A 99 8.15 21.47 17.88
C GLU A 99 7.14 21.36 16.72
N GLY A 100 6.59 20.17 16.53
CA GLY A 100 5.60 19.85 15.51
C GLY A 100 5.64 18.39 15.08
N ALA A 101 6.85 17.83 14.95
CA ALA A 101 7.01 16.44 14.60
C ALA A 101 6.87 15.54 15.82
N GLY A 102 6.05 14.49 15.70
CA GLY A 102 6.07 13.40 16.68
C GLY A 102 7.49 12.85 16.87
N GLU A 103 7.74 12.22 18.02
CA GLU A 103 9.06 11.69 18.44
C GLU A 103 9.71 10.66 17.48
N GLY A 104 9.14 10.40 16.29
CA GLY A 104 9.67 9.50 15.26
C GLY A 104 9.93 10.14 13.88
N ALA A 105 9.76 11.45 13.70
CA ALA A 105 9.78 12.06 12.36
C ALA A 105 11.17 12.09 11.68
N VAL A 106 12.24 12.13 12.47
CA VAL A 106 13.63 12.13 11.98
C VAL A 106 14.35 10.89 12.50
N PRO A 107 14.82 10.00 11.62
CA PRO A 107 15.56 8.81 12.04
C PRO A 107 16.95 9.17 12.59
N SER A 108 17.41 8.40 13.58
CA SER A 108 18.79 8.43 14.07
C SER A 108 19.81 8.18 12.94
N GLU A 109 21.08 8.59 13.14
CA GLU A 109 22.13 8.44 12.12
C GLU A 109 22.26 7.01 11.57
N ARG A 110 22.21 5.99 12.44
CA ARG A 110 22.23 4.58 12.04
C ARG A 110 21.02 4.22 11.17
N VAL A 111 19.81 4.55 11.63
CA VAL A 111 18.56 4.23 10.93
C VAL A 111 18.47 4.98 9.60
N ARG A 112 18.93 6.23 9.54
CA ARG A 112 19.02 7.01 8.30
C ARG A 112 20.01 6.38 7.31
N ALA A 113 21.16 5.89 7.77
CA ALA A 113 22.11 5.20 6.91
C ALA A 113 21.51 3.91 6.31
N MET A 114 20.71 3.17 7.09
CA MET A 114 19.95 2.02 6.59
C MET A 114 18.88 2.43 5.58
N GLU A 115 18.12 3.49 5.87
CA GLU A 115 17.08 4.03 4.99
C GLU A 115 17.62 4.44 3.62
N VAL A 116 18.79 5.09 3.57
CA VAL A 116 19.45 5.47 2.30
C VAL A 116 19.80 4.23 1.48
N ARG A 117 20.41 3.21 2.10
CA ARG A 117 20.73 1.94 1.43
C ARG A 117 19.48 1.18 1.00
N ALA A 118 18.42 1.21 1.80
CA ALA A 118 17.15 0.59 1.46
C ALA A 118 16.50 1.27 0.25
N ASN A 119 16.54 2.60 0.16
CA ASN A 119 16.08 3.33 -1.03
C ASN A 119 16.84 2.91 -2.29
N GLU A 120 18.17 2.73 -2.22
CA GLU A 120 18.97 2.23 -3.35
C GLU A 120 18.56 0.81 -3.75
N ALA A 121 18.40 -0.10 -2.78
CA ALA A 121 17.99 -1.48 -3.04
C ALA A 121 16.58 -1.56 -3.65
N PHE A 122 15.62 -0.82 -3.11
CA PHE A 122 14.24 -0.83 -3.60
C PHE A 122 14.05 -0.05 -4.90
N ASP A 123 14.93 0.89 -5.26
CA ASP A 123 14.94 1.49 -6.60
C ASP A 123 15.37 0.47 -7.66
N VAL A 124 16.31 -0.42 -7.34
CA VAL A 124 16.67 -1.56 -8.20
C VAL A 124 15.52 -2.57 -8.28
N TYR A 125 14.90 -2.92 -7.14
CA TYR A 125 13.72 -3.79 -7.11
C TYR A 125 12.59 -3.25 -7.99
N ARG A 126 12.27 -1.94 -7.85
CA ARG A 126 11.30 -1.23 -8.69
C ARG A 126 11.65 -1.39 -10.17
N GLU A 127 12.89 -1.15 -10.55
CA GLU A 127 13.28 -1.25 -11.96
C GLU A 127 13.09 -2.67 -12.51
N LEU A 128 13.46 -3.70 -11.73
CA LEU A 128 13.35 -5.11 -12.14
C LEU A 128 11.91 -5.61 -12.27
N TYR A 129 11.01 -5.18 -11.38
CA TYR A 129 9.64 -5.68 -11.31
C TYR A 129 8.60 -4.77 -11.96
N TYR A 130 8.83 -3.46 -11.96
CA TYR A 130 7.88 -2.46 -12.43
C TYR A 130 8.31 -1.80 -13.75
N GLU A 131 9.58 -1.89 -14.15
CA GLU A 131 10.11 -1.25 -15.38
C GLU A 131 9.68 0.23 -15.47
N GLY A 132 9.98 1.00 -14.43
CA GLY A 132 9.55 2.40 -14.28
C GLY A 132 8.80 2.66 -12.96
N GLY A 133 7.99 3.72 -12.93
CA GLY A 133 7.32 4.16 -11.70
C GLY A 133 8.26 4.88 -10.73
N VAL A 134 7.80 5.06 -9.49
CA VAL A 134 8.54 5.73 -8.40
C VAL A 134 8.55 4.79 -7.19
N SER A 135 9.65 4.78 -6.44
CA SER A 135 9.72 4.12 -5.13
C SER A 135 10.28 5.07 -4.08
N SER A 136 9.91 4.84 -2.82
CA SER A 136 10.45 5.58 -1.68
C SER A 136 10.41 4.71 -0.44
N VAL A 137 11.43 4.82 0.40
CA VAL A 137 11.54 4.08 1.65
C VAL A 137 11.78 5.05 2.79
N TYR A 138 11.00 4.91 3.88
CA TYR A 138 11.14 5.72 5.08
C TYR A 138 11.25 4.86 6.31
N PHE A 139 12.27 5.07 7.14
CA PHE A 139 12.45 4.38 8.41
C PHE A 139 12.28 5.36 9.57
N TRP A 140 11.86 4.85 10.72
CA TRP A 140 11.82 5.56 11.99
C TRP A 140 12.26 4.66 13.14
N ASN A 141 12.68 5.29 14.24
CA ASN A 141 13.17 4.61 15.43
C ASN A 141 12.02 3.99 16.24
N LEU A 142 12.29 2.85 16.87
CA LEU A 142 11.49 2.27 17.96
C LEU A 142 12.40 2.07 19.17
N ASP A 143 11.81 1.86 20.36
CA ASP A 143 12.58 1.63 21.59
C ASP A 143 13.43 0.36 21.54
N ASP A 144 12.92 -0.69 20.89
CA ASP A 144 13.53 -2.03 20.79
C ASP A 144 13.89 -2.43 19.36
N GLY A 145 14.02 -1.46 18.45
CA GLY A 145 14.41 -1.69 17.07
C GLY A 145 14.13 -0.51 16.15
N PHE A 146 13.52 -0.79 15.00
CA PHE A 146 13.12 0.22 14.04
C PHE A 146 11.93 -0.26 13.23
N ALA A 147 11.24 0.68 12.60
CA ALA A 147 10.17 0.39 11.67
C ALA A 147 10.37 1.22 10.39
N GLY A 148 9.58 0.90 9.38
CA GLY A 148 9.64 1.64 8.15
C GLY A 148 8.49 1.32 7.22
N VAL A 149 8.44 2.07 6.13
CA VAL A 149 7.51 1.85 5.03
C VAL A 149 8.29 1.79 3.71
N VAL A 150 7.98 0.80 2.89
CA VAL A 150 8.42 0.72 1.48
C VAL A 150 7.22 1.05 0.61
N LEU A 151 7.39 2.03 -0.27
CA LEU A 151 6.35 2.52 -1.16
C LEU A 151 6.76 2.31 -2.60
N LEU A 152 5.85 1.78 -3.42
CA LEU A 152 6.02 1.70 -4.87
C LEU A 152 4.76 2.20 -5.56
N LYS A 153 4.94 3.05 -6.57
CA LYS A 153 3.83 3.52 -7.41
C LYS A 153 4.18 3.36 -8.88
N LYS A 154 3.29 2.72 -9.63
CA LYS A 154 3.36 2.66 -11.09
C LYS A 154 2.04 3.12 -11.69
N VAL A 155 2.14 4.17 -12.49
CA VAL A 155 1.07 4.58 -13.40
C VAL A 155 1.34 3.93 -14.74
N ALA A 156 0.36 3.20 -15.27
CA ALA A 156 0.44 2.58 -16.58
C ALA A 156 0.50 3.66 -17.67
N THR A 157 1.31 3.43 -18.71
CA THR A 157 1.30 4.29 -19.88
C THR A 157 -0.10 4.21 -20.52
N PRO A 158 -0.82 5.33 -20.70
CA PRO A 158 -2.16 5.30 -21.27
C PRO A 158 -2.14 4.68 -22.66
N SER A 159 -3.06 3.75 -22.90
CA SER A 159 -3.27 3.11 -24.21
C SER A 159 -4.73 3.22 -24.59
N GLY A 160 -5.05 4.14 -25.49
CA GLY A 160 -6.43 4.48 -25.81
C GLY A 160 -7.16 5.07 -24.59
N LYS A 161 -8.25 4.42 -24.16
CA LYS A 161 -9.01 4.76 -22.94
C LYS A 161 -8.61 3.92 -21.72
N SER A 162 -7.57 3.09 -21.83
CA SER A 162 -7.12 2.26 -20.72
C SER A 162 -6.15 3.03 -19.83
N GLU A 163 -6.51 3.15 -18.57
CA GLU A 163 -5.73 3.75 -17.50
C GLU A 163 -5.56 2.74 -16.37
N GLY A 164 -4.43 2.82 -15.66
CA GLY A 164 -4.18 1.93 -14.54
C GLY A 164 -3.16 2.52 -13.59
N THR A 165 -3.41 2.36 -12.30
CA THR A 165 -2.48 2.75 -11.24
C THR A 165 -2.33 1.60 -10.25
N TRP A 166 -1.09 1.33 -9.90
CA TRP A 166 -0.70 0.40 -8.86
C TRP A 166 0.05 1.15 -7.77
N ASP A 167 -0.41 1.01 -6.53
CA ASP A 167 0.24 1.52 -5.33
C ASP A 167 0.50 0.34 -4.37
N SER A 168 1.76 0.14 -3.99
CA SER A 168 2.20 -0.80 -2.96
C SER A 168 2.68 -0.03 -1.72
N ILE A 169 2.16 -0.42 -0.55
CA ILE A 169 2.50 0.17 0.75
C ILE A 169 2.86 -0.97 1.69
N HIS A 170 4.12 -1.04 2.10
CA HIS A 170 4.65 -2.11 2.94
C HIS A 170 5.19 -1.54 4.24
N VAL A 171 4.37 -1.52 5.27
CA VAL A 171 4.74 -1.09 6.61
C VAL A 171 5.35 -2.28 7.34
N PHE A 172 6.55 -2.11 7.88
CA PHE A 172 7.23 -3.16 8.63
C PHE A 172 7.72 -2.64 9.98
N GLU A 173 7.73 -3.54 10.96
CA GLU A 173 8.37 -3.37 12.27
C GLU A 173 9.46 -4.45 12.38
N ALA A 174 10.64 -4.06 12.85
CA ALA A 174 11.77 -4.96 13.12
C ALA A 174 12.22 -4.77 14.56
N VAL A 175 11.98 -5.78 15.39
CA VAL A 175 12.38 -5.81 16.80
C VAL A 175 13.65 -6.63 16.94
N ASP A 176 14.73 -5.97 17.38
CA ASP A 176 16.04 -6.60 17.49
C ASP A 176 16.10 -7.54 18.69
N ARG A 177 16.62 -8.75 18.45
CA ARG A 177 17.04 -9.70 19.49
C ARG A 177 18.49 -10.07 19.24
N ALA A 178 19.11 -10.78 20.18
CA ALA A 178 20.57 -10.97 20.20
C ALA A 178 21.24 -11.41 18.88
N ARG A 179 20.63 -12.29 18.07
CA ARG A 179 21.16 -12.76 16.76
C ARG A 179 20.07 -12.89 15.68
N THR A 180 18.89 -12.38 15.98
CA THR A 180 17.69 -12.53 15.16
C THR A 180 16.87 -11.27 15.34
N ALA A 181 16.09 -10.88 14.34
CA ALA A 181 15.06 -9.88 14.52
C ALA A 181 13.69 -10.48 14.23
N HIS A 182 12.70 -10.02 14.99
CA HIS A 182 11.31 -10.33 14.74
C HIS A 182 10.74 -9.27 13.80
N TYR A 183 10.29 -9.69 12.62
CA TYR A 183 9.72 -8.83 11.61
C TYR A 183 8.22 -9.01 11.57
N LYS A 184 7.49 -7.90 11.58
CA LYS A 184 6.07 -7.85 11.26
C LYS A 184 5.90 -6.98 10.02
N LEU A 185 5.32 -7.53 8.96
CA LEU A 185 5.09 -6.84 7.70
C LEU A 185 3.59 -6.78 7.43
N THR A 186 3.05 -5.57 7.35
CA THR A 186 1.70 -5.26 6.88
C THR A 186 1.81 -4.63 5.50
N SER A 187 1.22 -5.28 4.50
CA SER A 187 1.29 -4.87 3.11
C SER A 187 -0.09 -4.59 2.56
N THR A 188 -0.25 -3.42 1.95
CA THR A 188 -1.45 -3.01 1.24
C THR A 188 -1.10 -2.75 -0.22
N VAL A 189 -1.90 -3.31 -1.12
CA VAL A 189 -1.88 -2.95 -2.54
C VAL A 189 -3.20 -2.27 -2.88
N ILE A 190 -3.12 -1.09 -3.49
CA ILE A 190 -4.26 -0.39 -4.07
C ILE A 190 -4.11 -0.46 -5.60
N LEU A 191 -5.15 -0.97 -6.25
CA LEU A 191 -5.21 -1.12 -7.69
C LEU A 191 -6.41 -0.34 -8.23
N HIS A 192 -6.15 0.54 -9.18
CA HIS A 192 -7.15 1.22 -10.00
C HIS A 192 -6.94 0.80 -11.45
N LEU A 193 -7.99 0.31 -12.10
CA LEU A 193 -8.00 -0.01 -13.53
C LEU A 193 -9.26 0.58 -14.13
N SER A 194 -9.11 1.39 -15.18
CA SER A 194 -10.24 1.90 -15.96
C SER A 194 -10.00 1.60 -17.43
N THR A 195 -11.02 1.16 -18.13
CA THR A 195 -10.96 0.92 -19.56
C THR A 195 -12.32 1.11 -20.20
N GLY A 196 -12.33 1.51 -21.46
CA GLY A 196 -13.57 1.68 -22.19
C GLY A 196 -13.42 1.61 -23.69
N ASN A 197 -14.50 1.24 -24.36
CA ASN A 197 -14.65 1.32 -25.81
C ASN A 197 -16.14 1.30 -26.19
N ASP A 198 -16.47 1.53 -27.47
CA ASP A 198 -17.86 1.67 -27.92
C ASP A 198 -18.71 0.40 -27.69
N ASN A 199 -18.08 -0.79 -27.64
CA ASN A 199 -18.78 -2.05 -27.40
C ASN A 199 -18.92 -2.40 -25.91
N LEU A 200 -17.93 -2.02 -25.10
CA LEU A 200 -17.87 -2.31 -23.66
C LEU A 200 -18.61 -1.25 -22.82
N GLY A 201 -18.68 -0.01 -23.32
CA GLY A 201 -18.93 1.16 -22.48
C GLY A 201 -17.69 1.52 -21.66
N GLU A 202 -17.89 2.12 -20.49
CA GLU A 202 -16.84 2.41 -19.52
C GLU A 202 -16.86 1.34 -18.41
N MET A 203 -15.70 0.80 -18.09
CA MET A 203 -15.50 -0.20 -17.05
C MET A 203 -14.42 0.29 -16.08
N ASP A 204 -14.77 0.38 -14.80
CA ASP A 204 -13.84 0.72 -13.72
C ASP A 204 -13.76 -0.49 -12.76
N LEU A 205 -12.54 -0.88 -12.42
CA LEU A 205 -12.24 -1.95 -11.50
C LEU A 205 -11.18 -1.48 -10.51
N SER A 206 -11.65 -1.14 -9.32
CA SER A 206 -10.86 -0.50 -8.27
C SER A 206 -10.95 -1.25 -6.96
N GLY A 207 -9.88 -1.23 -6.17
CA GLY A 207 -9.93 -1.64 -4.78
C GLY A 207 -8.56 -1.82 -4.14
N ASN A 208 -8.57 -2.33 -2.91
CA ASN A 208 -7.37 -2.56 -2.13
C ASN A 208 -7.35 -3.97 -1.53
N MET A 209 -6.16 -4.44 -1.18
CA MET A 209 -5.95 -5.69 -0.47
C MET A 209 -4.85 -5.49 0.56
N THR A 210 -5.15 -5.79 1.82
CA THR A 210 -4.18 -5.76 2.93
C THR A 210 -3.89 -7.16 3.45
N ARG A 211 -2.62 -7.46 3.71
CA ARG A 211 -2.13 -8.72 4.28
C ARG A 211 -1.05 -8.46 5.31
N GLN A 212 -0.99 -9.31 6.34
CA GLN A 212 0.03 -9.25 7.38
C GLN A 212 0.74 -10.59 7.49
N ILE A 213 2.06 -10.55 7.69
CA ILE A 213 2.89 -11.70 8.08
C ILE A 213 3.85 -11.31 9.20
N GLU A 214 4.30 -12.31 9.94
CA GLU A 214 5.34 -12.18 10.95
C GLU A 214 6.40 -13.27 10.72
N SER A 215 7.67 -12.95 10.98
CA SER A 215 8.79 -13.88 10.80
C SER A 215 9.98 -13.52 11.69
N ASP A 216 10.59 -14.51 12.33
CA ASP A 216 11.88 -14.36 12.99
C ASP A 216 13.00 -14.76 12.02
N LEU A 217 13.90 -13.83 11.69
CA LEU A 217 15.02 -14.08 10.76
C LEU A 217 16.37 -13.75 11.41
N PRO A 218 17.43 -14.50 11.07
CA PRO A 218 18.78 -14.19 11.55
C PRO A 218 19.26 -12.84 11.01
N VAL A 219 20.03 -12.13 11.83
CA VAL A 219 20.61 -10.82 11.50
C VAL A 219 22.07 -10.80 11.94
N ASP A 220 22.97 -10.57 10.99
CA ASP A 220 24.38 -10.39 11.26
C ASP A 220 24.74 -8.90 11.39
N ASP A 221 24.15 -8.06 10.53
CA ASP A 221 24.38 -6.61 10.46
C ASP A 221 23.17 -5.85 9.88
N ASP A 222 23.30 -4.52 9.80
CA ASP A 222 22.31 -3.62 9.20
C ASP A 222 21.99 -3.95 7.72
N THR A 223 22.92 -4.55 6.99
CA THR A 223 22.69 -4.97 5.60
C THR A 223 21.76 -6.19 5.53
N SER A 224 21.90 -7.09 6.52
CA SER A 224 21.06 -8.28 6.67
C SER A 224 19.60 -7.90 6.92
N HIS A 225 19.33 -6.83 7.67
CA HIS A 225 17.98 -6.28 7.83
C HIS A 225 17.37 -5.89 6.48
N ILE A 226 18.10 -5.13 5.66
CA ILE A 226 17.60 -4.66 4.35
C ILE A 226 17.29 -5.86 3.44
N ALA A 227 18.17 -6.87 3.43
CA ALA A 227 17.95 -8.10 2.65
C ALA A 227 16.73 -8.90 3.14
N ASN A 228 16.56 -9.04 4.46
CA ASN A 228 15.42 -9.72 5.05
C ASN A 228 14.11 -9.00 4.72
N ILE A 229 14.06 -7.68 4.86
CA ILE A 229 12.88 -6.85 4.51
C ILE A 229 12.58 -6.98 3.02
N GLY A 230 13.59 -6.87 2.16
CA GLY A 230 13.44 -7.05 0.71
C GLY A 230 12.80 -8.38 0.34
N LYS A 231 13.25 -9.48 0.96
CA LYS A 231 12.68 -10.81 0.75
C LYS A 231 11.22 -10.90 1.21
N LEU A 232 10.90 -10.36 2.40
CA LEU A 232 9.53 -10.36 2.92
C LEU A 232 8.58 -9.57 2.02
N VAL A 233 9.02 -8.40 1.52
CA VAL A 233 8.27 -7.57 0.58
C VAL A 233 8.06 -8.31 -0.75
N GLU A 234 9.12 -8.87 -1.34
CA GLU A 234 9.06 -9.59 -2.61
C GLU A 234 8.09 -10.79 -2.54
N ASP A 235 8.23 -11.63 -1.51
CA ASP A 235 7.35 -12.79 -1.30
C ASP A 235 5.88 -12.38 -1.10
N MET A 236 5.66 -11.26 -0.41
CA MET A 236 4.32 -10.74 -0.14
C MET A 236 3.67 -10.11 -1.38
N GLU A 237 4.39 -9.25 -2.11
CA GLU A 237 3.90 -8.67 -3.36
C GLU A 237 3.53 -9.76 -4.37
N LEU A 238 4.38 -10.78 -4.54
CA LEU A 238 4.10 -11.87 -5.46
C LEU A 238 2.80 -12.61 -5.12
N LYS A 239 2.58 -12.89 -3.83
CA LYS A 239 1.33 -13.54 -3.35
C LYS A 239 0.12 -12.63 -3.57
N MET A 240 0.20 -11.36 -3.20
CA MET A 240 -0.89 -10.41 -3.35
C MET A 240 -1.24 -10.17 -4.82
N ARG A 241 -0.26 -10.06 -5.70
CA ARG A 241 -0.47 -9.93 -7.15
C ARG A 241 -1.26 -11.12 -7.72
N ASN A 242 -0.89 -12.35 -7.34
CA ASN A 242 -1.61 -13.54 -7.79
C ASN A 242 -3.05 -13.57 -7.27
N LEU A 243 -3.28 -13.19 -6.01
CA LEU A 243 -4.62 -13.09 -5.43
C LEU A 243 -5.47 -12.00 -6.10
N LEU A 244 -4.90 -10.83 -6.37
CA LEU A 244 -5.56 -9.75 -7.08
C LEU A 244 -6.00 -10.23 -8.46
N GLN A 245 -5.14 -10.93 -9.21
CA GLN A 245 -5.51 -11.48 -10.51
C GLN A 245 -6.73 -12.43 -10.43
N GLU A 246 -6.76 -13.32 -9.45
CA GLU A 246 -7.87 -14.27 -9.26
C GLU A 246 -9.18 -13.58 -8.87
N VAL A 247 -9.12 -12.61 -7.94
CA VAL A 247 -10.32 -11.93 -7.44
C VAL A 247 -10.85 -10.91 -8.44
N TYR A 248 -10.00 -10.04 -8.97
CA TYR A 248 -10.41 -8.92 -9.81
C TYR A 248 -10.92 -9.39 -11.17
N PHE A 249 -10.21 -10.32 -11.81
CA PHE A 249 -10.59 -10.76 -13.16
C PHE A 249 -11.37 -12.07 -13.17
N GLY A 250 -11.19 -12.93 -12.15
CA GLY A 250 -11.96 -14.16 -12.02
C GLY A 250 -13.35 -13.90 -11.43
N LYS A 251 -13.40 -13.50 -10.15
CA LYS A 251 -14.69 -13.38 -9.45
C LYS A 251 -15.60 -12.30 -10.03
N ALA A 252 -15.07 -11.13 -10.41
CA ALA A 252 -15.91 -10.09 -10.99
C ALA A 252 -16.56 -10.56 -12.31
N LYS A 253 -15.80 -11.27 -13.15
CA LYS A 253 -16.30 -11.86 -14.39
C LYS A 253 -17.39 -12.91 -14.11
N ASP A 254 -17.17 -13.77 -13.12
CA ASP A 254 -18.15 -14.80 -12.74
C ASP A 254 -19.46 -14.16 -12.26
N VAL A 255 -19.39 -13.15 -11.39
CA VAL A 255 -20.56 -12.42 -10.89
C VAL A 255 -21.34 -11.76 -12.04
N VAL A 256 -20.65 -11.07 -12.95
CA VAL A 256 -21.31 -10.46 -14.13
C VAL A 256 -21.94 -11.53 -15.03
N GLY A 257 -21.25 -12.66 -15.20
CA GLY A 257 -21.76 -13.81 -15.98
C GLY A 257 -23.02 -14.44 -15.37
N ASP A 258 -23.09 -14.51 -14.04
CA ASP A 258 -24.25 -15.03 -13.30
C ASP A 258 -25.44 -14.07 -13.34
N LEU A 259 -25.21 -12.75 -13.37
CA LEU A 259 -26.27 -11.74 -13.51
C LEU A 259 -26.91 -11.77 -14.89
N ARG A 260 -26.12 -12.05 -15.95
CA ARG A 260 -26.63 -12.09 -17.33
C ARG A 260 -25.82 -13.07 -18.19
N SER A 261 -26.35 -14.27 -18.35
CA SER A 261 -25.82 -15.26 -19.30
C SER A 261 -26.29 -14.99 -20.73
N ILE A 262 -25.38 -15.16 -21.70
CA ILE A 262 -25.70 -15.15 -23.14
C ILE A 262 -26.37 -16.47 -23.55
N ALA A 263 -25.89 -17.58 -22.99
CA ALA A 263 -26.49 -18.90 -23.20
C ALA A 263 -27.77 -19.03 -22.38
N SER A 264 -28.70 -19.87 -22.86
CA SER A 264 -29.91 -20.19 -22.11
C SER A 264 -29.54 -20.78 -20.76
N LEU A 265 -30.06 -20.20 -19.67
CA LEU A 265 -29.91 -20.72 -18.31
C LEU A 265 -30.30 -22.20 -18.22
N THR A 266 -31.28 -22.62 -19.03
CA THR A 266 -31.73 -24.01 -19.11
C THR A 266 -30.65 -24.93 -19.67
N GLU A 267 -29.92 -24.50 -20.70
CA GLU A 267 -28.83 -25.28 -21.31
C GLU A 267 -27.62 -25.33 -20.39
N ALA A 268 -27.23 -24.20 -19.81
CA ALA A 268 -26.12 -24.14 -18.86
C ALA A 268 -26.36 -25.00 -17.61
N ASN A 269 -27.59 -25.01 -17.08
CA ASN A 269 -27.96 -25.88 -15.96
C ASN A 269 -27.98 -27.36 -16.34
N ARG A 270 -28.40 -27.69 -17.57
CA ARG A 270 -28.36 -29.06 -18.08
C ARG A 270 -26.93 -29.57 -18.22
N ASP A 271 -26.02 -28.73 -18.72
CA ASP A 271 -24.61 -29.10 -18.88
C ASP A 271 -23.92 -29.27 -17.51
N LYS A 272 -24.20 -28.40 -16.54
CA LYS A 272 -23.73 -28.57 -15.15
C LYS A 272 -24.23 -29.88 -14.54
N ALA A 273 -25.52 -30.21 -14.68
CA ALA A 273 -26.09 -31.46 -14.19
C ALA A 273 -25.43 -32.68 -14.84
N THR A 274 -25.25 -32.65 -16.17
CA THR A 274 -24.61 -33.73 -16.93
C THR A 274 -23.15 -33.93 -16.50
N HIS A 275 -22.42 -32.84 -16.24
CA HIS A 275 -21.04 -32.88 -15.75
C HIS A 275 -20.95 -33.46 -14.34
N GLN A 276 -21.88 -33.08 -13.45
CA GLN A 276 -21.95 -33.58 -12.08
C GLN A 276 -22.31 -35.07 -12.04
N GLU A 277 -23.19 -35.54 -12.93
CA GLU A 277 -23.49 -36.96 -13.13
C GLU A 277 -22.26 -37.74 -13.64
N MET A 278 -21.49 -37.21 -14.60
CA MET A 278 -20.24 -37.83 -15.04
C MET A 278 -19.23 -37.97 -13.90
N ILE A 279 -19.00 -36.90 -13.12
CA ILE A 279 -18.06 -36.94 -11.98
C ILE A 279 -18.50 -37.97 -10.94
N ASN A 280 -19.80 -38.04 -10.64
CA ASN A 280 -20.33 -39.03 -9.71
C ASN A 280 -20.24 -40.46 -10.25
N SER A 281 -20.35 -40.66 -11.57
CA SER A 281 -20.18 -41.96 -12.20
C SER A 281 -18.73 -42.44 -12.21
N MET A 282 -17.74 -41.53 -12.27
CA MET A 282 -16.31 -41.85 -12.20
C MET A 282 -15.81 -42.13 -10.77
N LYS A 283 -16.58 -41.74 -9.75
CA LYS A 283 -16.29 -42.02 -8.33
C LYS A 283 -16.85 -43.37 -7.86
N ARG A 284 -17.51 -44.13 -8.73
CA ARG A 284 -17.99 -45.49 -8.45
C ARG A 284 -17.02 -46.55 -8.95
#